data_AF-A0A4V2HE74-F1
#
_entry.id   AF-A0A4V2HE74-F1
#
_cell.length_a   1.000
_cell.length_b   1.000
_cell.length_c   1.000
_cell.angle_alpha   90.00
_cell.angle_beta   90.00
_cell.angle_gamma   90.00
#
_symmetry.space_group_name_H-M   'P 1'
#
loop_
_entity.id
_entity.type
_entity.pdbx_description
1 polymer ?
#
loop_
_entity_poly.entity_id
_entity_poly.type
_entity_poly.pdbx_seq_one_letter_code
_entity_poly.pdbx_strand_id
1 'polypeptide(L)'
;MSASASRLVLAGLLCLPLAALAQQSPEIQRPVGTPQANGVLHTLRQIPEACTRIEGRFTGEAAQPYAMNLVRTSSVCQARAMFMDYDKVQPSEAKGWKLNDIIKVPSASCAGQQAVVQVWRKPAGQALKLDGQERARLYLQDAKAQAQAGKLAALPAYAAKLEVEGKPCR
;
A
#
# COMPACT_ATOMS: atom_id res chain seq x y z
N MET A 1 -20.40 48.16 -54.09
CA MET A 1 -19.19 48.31 -53.25
C MET A 1 -19.63 48.72 -51.85
N SER A 2 -19.55 47.81 -50.88
CA SER A 2 -19.72 48.13 -49.45
C SER A 2 -18.93 47.08 -48.67
N ALA A 3 -17.84 47.52 -48.05
CA ALA A 3 -16.97 46.69 -47.22
C ALA A 3 -17.43 46.82 -45.77
N SER A 4 -17.82 45.70 -45.15
CA SER A 4 -18.07 45.64 -43.71
C SER A 4 -16.81 45.18 -42.99
N ALA A 5 -16.27 46.06 -42.15
CA ALA A 5 -15.19 45.75 -41.23
C ALA A 5 -15.75 44.98 -40.02
N SER A 6 -15.32 43.72 -39.84
CA SER A 6 -15.65 42.94 -38.63
C SER A 6 -14.44 42.82 -37.71
N ARG A 7 -14.70 43.21 -36.47
CA ARG A 7 -13.77 43.45 -35.36
C ARG A 7 -13.13 42.16 -34.86
N LEU A 8 -11.84 42.27 -34.50
CA LEU A 8 -11.10 41.28 -33.70
C LEU A 8 -11.83 40.99 -32.39
N VAL A 9 -11.97 39.71 -32.04
CA VAL A 9 -12.23 39.25 -30.66
C VAL A 9 -11.07 38.36 -30.25
N LEU A 10 -10.23 38.87 -29.36
CA LEU A 10 -9.10 38.16 -28.75
C LEU A 10 -9.65 37.34 -27.56
N ALA A 11 -9.86 36.04 -27.75
CA ALA A 11 -10.29 35.14 -26.68
C ALA A 11 -9.06 34.64 -25.89
N GLY A 12 -8.85 35.19 -24.69
CA GLY A 12 -7.82 34.73 -23.76
C GLY A 12 -8.19 33.37 -23.17
N LEU A 13 -7.48 32.31 -23.59
CA LEU A 13 -7.52 31.01 -22.94
C LEU A 13 -6.83 31.12 -21.56
N LEU A 14 -7.63 31.09 -20.50
CA LEU A 14 -7.18 30.83 -19.14
C LEU A 14 -6.74 29.35 -19.03
N CYS A 15 -5.43 29.09 -19.17
CA CYS A 15 -4.83 27.82 -18.77
C CYS A 15 -4.83 27.72 -17.24
N LEU A 16 -5.83 27.05 -16.67
CA LEU A 16 -5.78 26.58 -15.28
C LEU A 16 -4.81 25.40 -15.18
N PRO A 17 -3.76 25.44 -14.33
CA PRO A 17 -2.93 24.28 -14.10
C PRO A 17 -3.74 23.25 -13.31
N LEU A 18 -4.05 22.11 -13.92
CA LEU A 18 -4.44 20.92 -13.16
C LEU A 18 -3.25 20.55 -12.27
N ALA A 19 -3.34 20.87 -10.98
CA ALA A 19 -2.49 20.27 -9.98
C ALA A 19 -2.82 18.77 -9.96
N ALA A 20 -1.99 17.99 -10.67
CA ALA A 20 -2.00 16.54 -10.56
C ALA A 20 -1.66 16.19 -9.10
N LEU A 21 -2.68 15.82 -8.33
CA LEU A 21 -2.50 15.12 -7.06
C LEU A 21 -1.73 13.85 -7.41
N ALA A 22 -0.44 13.80 -7.06
CA ALA A 22 0.39 12.64 -7.27
C ALA A 22 -0.19 11.46 -6.46
N GLN A 23 -1.02 10.65 -7.10
CA GLN A 23 -1.43 9.36 -6.54
C GLN A 23 -0.18 8.53 -6.40
N GLN A 24 0.13 8.16 -5.15
CA GLN A 24 1.30 7.37 -4.82
C GLN A 24 1.25 6.05 -5.59
N SER A 25 2.21 5.83 -6.48
CA SER A 25 2.31 4.59 -7.22
C SER A 25 2.86 3.50 -6.29
N PRO A 26 2.21 2.33 -6.18
CA PRO A 26 2.74 1.23 -5.39
C PRO A 26 4.06 0.74 -5.99
N GLU A 27 4.99 0.31 -5.14
CA GLU A 27 6.26 -0.27 -5.57
C GLU A 27 6.08 -1.57 -6.37
N ILE A 28 5.06 -2.36 -6.04
CA ILE A 28 4.66 -3.57 -6.75
C ILE A 28 3.43 -3.23 -7.60
N GLN A 29 3.55 -3.39 -8.92
CA GLN A 29 2.39 -3.38 -9.80
C GLN A 29 1.84 -4.79 -9.95
N ARG A 30 0.58 -4.97 -9.55
CA ARG A 30 -0.14 -6.24 -9.63
C ARG A 30 -1.38 -6.09 -10.53
N PRO A 31 -1.70 -7.08 -11.38
CA PRO A 31 -3.00 -7.12 -12.04
C PRO A 31 -4.13 -7.26 -11.01
N VAL A 32 -5.35 -6.89 -11.42
CA VAL A 32 -6.55 -7.19 -10.63
C VAL A 32 -6.66 -8.71 -10.43
N GLY A 33 -6.98 -9.14 -9.21
CA GLY A 33 -7.13 -10.55 -8.87
C GLY A 33 -8.34 -11.20 -9.52
N THR A 34 -8.42 -12.52 -9.43
CA THR A 34 -9.61 -13.26 -9.87
C THR A 34 -10.80 -12.97 -8.94
N PRO A 35 -12.03 -12.88 -9.47
CA PRO A 35 -13.21 -12.70 -8.64
C PRO A 35 -13.35 -13.82 -7.60
N GLN A 36 -13.70 -13.46 -6.37
CA GLN A 36 -13.86 -14.40 -5.26
C GLN A 36 -15.32 -14.47 -4.82
N ALA A 37 -15.82 -15.67 -4.57
CA ALA A 37 -17.16 -15.88 -4.05
C ALA A 37 -17.25 -15.57 -2.55
N ASN A 38 -18.47 -15.27 -2.08
CA ASN A 38 -18.74 -15.14 -0.66
C ASN A 38 -18.33 -16.43 0.10
N GLY A 39 -17.76 -16.28 1.28
CA GLY A 39 -17.31 -17.41 2.10
C GLY A 39 -15.94 -17.98 1.74
N VAL A 40 -15.38 -17.68 0.57
CA VAL A 40 -14.09 -18.24 0.13
C VAL A 40 -12.94 -17.46 0.76
N LEU A 41 -12.23 -18.11 1.68
CA LEU A 41 -10.98 -17.61 2.24
C LEU A 41 -9.88 -17.66 1.17
N HIS A 42 -9.20 -16.55 0.96
CA HIS A 42 -8.09 -16.46 0.02
C HIS A 42 -6.93 -15.66 0.60
N THR A 43 -5.72 -15.95 0.10
CA THR A 43 -4.52 -15.22 0.49
C THR A 43 -4.40 -13.97 -0.36
N LEU A 44 -4.30 -12.82 0.30
CA LEU A 44 -4.00 -11.54 -0.35
C LEU A 44 -2.50 -11.40 -0.56
N ARG A 45 -1.74 -11.61 0.51
CA ARG A 45 -0.28 -11.51 0.48
C ARG A 45 0.35 -12.27 1.63
N GLN A 46 1.50 -12.87 1.38
CA GLN A 46 2.40 -13.33 2.44
C GLN A 46 3.55 -12.34 2.60
N ILE A 47 3.90 -12.04 3.84
CA ILE A 47 5.05 -11.23 4.22
C ILE A 47 5.93 -12.10 5.13
N PRO A 48 6.82 -12.92 4.54
CA PRO A 48 7.66 -13.86 5.29
C PRO A 48 8.53 -13.18 6.34
N GLU A 49 9.01 -11.97 6.05
CA GLU A 49 9.85 -11.18 6.96
C GLU A 49 9.09 -10.77 8.22
N ALA A 50 7.78 -10.52 8.11
CA ALA A 50 6.90 -10.21 9.24
C ALA A 50 6.19 -11.47 9.79
N CYS A 51 6.53 -12.67 9.29
CA CYS A 51 5.85 -13.92 9.63
C CYS A 51 4.31 -13.85 9.54
N THR A 52 3.80 -13.04 8.61
CA THR A 52 2.38 -12.70 8.53
C THR A 52 1.83 -13.01 7.15
N ARG A 53 0.66 -13.64 7.11
CA ARG A 53 -0.17 -13.80 5.92
C ARG A 53 -1.42 -12.95 6.09
N ILE A 54 -1.68 -12.12 5.09
CA ILE A 54 -2.90 -11.35 4.98
C ILE A 54 -3.91 -12.22 4.24
N GLU A 55 -5.00 -12.54 4.90
CA GLU A 55 -6.10 -13.33 4.36
C GLU A 55 -7.34 -12.45 4.20
N GLY A 56 -8.15 -12.78 3.20
CA GLY A 56 -9.34 -12.05 2.86
C GLY A 56 -10.51 -12.97 2.55
N ARG A 57 -11.73 -12.48 2.74
CA ARG A 57 -12.97 -13.21 2.45
C ARG A 57 -14.11 -12.23 2.25
N PHE A 58 -14.88 -12.38 1.16
CA PHE A 58 -16.18 -11.72 1.06
C PHE A 58 -17.16 -12.41 2.02
N THR A 59 -17.85 -11.62 2.85
CA THR A 59 -18.72 -12.16 3.91
C THR A 59 -20.10 -12.51 3.40
N GLY A 60 -20.59 -11.81 2.38
CA GLY A 60 -21.99 -11.81 1.96
C GLY A 60 -22.89 -10.84 2.75
N GLU A 61 -22.34 -10.11 3.70
CA GLU A 61 -23.06 -9.17 4.56
C GLU A 61 -22.86 -7.72 4.09
N ALA A 62 -23.92 -6.99 3.80
CA ALA A 62 -23.81 -5.62 3.28
C ALA A 62 -23.13 -4.63 4.25
N ALA A 63 -23.27 -4.84 5.57
CA ALA A 63 -22.66 -3.97 6.58
C ALA A 63 -21.14 -4.15 6.72
N GLN A 64 -20.65 -5.36 6.46
CA GLN A 64 -19.22 -5.67 6.47
C GLN A 64 -18.89 -6.60 5.31
N PRO A 65 -18.86 -6.10 4.06
CA PRO A 65 -18.84 -6.98 2.88
C PRO A 65 -17.57 -7.80 2.71
N TYR A 66 -16.49 -7.38 3.36
CA TYR A 66 -15.19 -8.02 3.27
C TYR A 66 -14.51 -8.07 4.64
N ALA A 67 -13.99 -9.23 4.99
CA ALA A 67 -13.20 -9.45 6.18
C ALA A 67 -11.73 -9.65 5.79
N MET A 68 -10.83 -8.92 6.44
CA MET A 68 -9.38 -9.09 6.31
C MET A 68 -8.80 -9.53 7.66
N ASN A 69 -7.96 -10.56 7.63
CA ASN A 69 -7.30 -11.10 8.81
C ASN A 69 -5.78 -11.13 8.62
N LEU A 70 -5.06 -10.88 9.70
CA LEU A 70 -3.61 -11.05 9.77
C LEU A 70 -3.33 -12.33 10.55
N VAL A 71 -2.80 -13.35 9.89
CA VAL A 71 -2.50 -14.63 10.51
C VAL A 71 -1.01 -14.90 10.49
N ARG A 72 -0.51 -15.58 11.53
CA ARG A 72 0.89 -15.99 11.58
C ARG A 72 1.13 -17.09 10.55
N THR A 73 2.18 -16.98 9.75
CA THR A 73 2.50 -17.98 8.71
C THR A 73 2.89 -19.33 9.29
N SER A 74 3.62 -19.33 10.41
CA SER A 74 4.06 -20.54 11.12
C SER A 74 4.49 -20.21 12.56
N SER A 75 4.31 -21.17 13.47
CA SER A 75 4.78 -21.06 14.86
C SER A 75 6.30 -20.88 14.93
N VAL A 76 7.07 -21.57 14.08
CA VAL A 76 8.54 -21.52 14.06
C VAL A 76 9.13 -20.32 13.31
N CYS A 77 8.29 -19.47 12.72
CA CYS A 77 8.78 -18.34 11.94
C CYS A 77 9.45 -17.27 12.83
N GLN A 78 10.67 -16.87 12.47
CA GLN A 78 11.42 -15.83 13.18
C GLN A 78 11.27 -14.49 12.46
N ALA A 79 10.49 -13.58 13.04
CA ALA A 79 10.17 -12.30 12.43
C ALA A 79 11.40 -11.39 12.39
N ARG A 80 11.67 -10.83 11.20
CA ARG A 80 12.74 -9.86 10.92
C ARG A 80 12.17 -8.49 10.57
N ALA A 81 10.85 -8.37 10.52
CA ALA A 81 10.10 -7.14 10.36
C ALA A 81 8.88 -7.16 11.28
N MET A 82 8.39 -5.98 11.62
CA MET A 82 7.18 -5.82 12.43
C MET A 82 5.96 -5.68 11.52
N PHE A 83 4.81 -6.22 11.92
CA PHE A 83 3.53 -5.84 11.36
C PHE A 83 2.81 -4.92 12.35
N MET A 84 2.53 -3.69 11.94
CA MET A 84 1.97 -2.64 12.78
C MET A 84 0.52 -2.36 12.37
N ASP A 85 -0.25 -1.93 13.34
CA ASP A 85 -1.62 -1.46 13.17
C ASP A 85 -1.64 -0.18 12.32
N TYR A 86 -2.41 -0.19 11.24
CA TYR A 86 -2.47 0.92 10.28
C TYR A 86 -3.02 2.21 10.91
N ASP A 87 -4.07 2.12 11.73
CA ASP A 87 -4.74 3.28 12.31
C ASP A 87 -3.88 3.96 13.38
N LYS A 88 -2.98 3.20 14.01
CA LYS A 88 -1.99 3.72 14.97
C LYS A 88 -0.82 4.42 14.30
N VAL A 89 -0.30 3.88 13.21
CA VAL A 89 0.93 4.43 12.57
C VAL A 89 0.62 5.43 11.47
N GLN A 90 -0.54 5.31 10.83
CA GLN A 90 -1.03 6.13 9.72
C GLN A 90 0.09 6.37 8.68
N PRO A 91 0.48 5.33 7.93
CA PRO A 91 1.59 5.35 6.98
C PRO A 91 1.49 6.51 6.00
N SER A 92 2.62 7.14 5.73
CA SER A 92 2.79 8.15 4.69
C SER A 92 4.27 8.29 4.33
N GLU A 93 4.56 8.80 3.14
CA GLU A 93 5.93 9.10 2.70
C GLU A 93 6.63 10.10 3.62
N ALA A 94 5.89 11.10 4.11
CA ALA A 94 6.40 12.06 5.09
C ALA A 94 6.87 11.40 6.39
N LYS A 95 6.30 10.24 6.75
CA LYS A 95 6.69 9.43 7.91
C LYS A 95 7.69 8.31 7.55
N GLY A 96 8.24 8.32 6.33
CA GLY A 96 9.21 7.36 5.80
C GLY A 96 8.62 6.03 5.34
N TRP A 97 7.30 5.94 5.17
CA TRP A 97 6.63 4.76 4.64
C TRP A 97 6.53 4.82 3.12
N LYS A 98 6.55 3.66 2.48
CA LYS A 98 6.34 3.51 1.04
C LYS A 98 5.11 2.65 0.80
N LEU A 99 4.26 3.09 -0.13
CA LEU A 99 3.16 2.26 -0.60
C LEU A 99 3.75 1.10 -1.39
N ASN A 100 3.62 -0.11 -0.84
CA ASN A 100 4.35 -1.25 -1.35
C ASN A 100 3.54 -2.09 -2.34
N ASP A 101 2.25 -2.31 -2.08
CA ASP A 101 1.35 -3.08 -2.96
C ASP A 101 -0.08 -2.56 -2.82
N ILE A 102 -0.87 -2.67 -3.88
CA ILE A 102 -2.31 -2.47 -3.88
C ILE A 102 -2.93 -3.74 -4.46
N ILE A 103 -3.62 -4.49 -3.61
CA ILE A 103 -4.23 -5.77 -3.99
C ILE A 103 -5.72 -5.53 -4.20
N LYS A 104 -6.19 -5.75 -5.42
CA LYS A 104 -7.60 -5.59 -5.80
C LYS A 104 -8.22 -6.95 -6.01
N VAL A 105 -9.29 -7.24 -5.27
CA VAL A 105 -10.03 -8.51 -5.34
C VAL A 105 -11.49 -8.22 -5.69
N PRO A 106 -11.94 -8.54 -6.92
CA PRO A 106 -13.35 -8.40 -7.29
C PRO A 106 -14.24 -9.39 -6.55
N SER A 107 -15.49 -9.00 -6.28
CA SER A 107 -16.53 -9.94 -5.83
C SER A 107 -17.09 -10.73 -7.01
N ALA A 108 -17.13 -12.05 -6.91
CA ALA A 108 -17.82 -12.90 -7.88
C ALA A 108 -19.35 -12.79 -7.76
N SER A 109 -19.84 -12.44 -6.56
CA SER A 109 -21.27 -12.24 -6.30
C SER A 109 -21.76 -10.84 -6.68
N CYS A 110 -20.84 -9.91 -6.97
CA CYS A 110 -21.20 -8.55 -7.33
C CYS A 110 -20.12 -7.85 -8.17
N ALA A 111 -20.38 -7.73 -9.47
CA ALA A 111 -19.43 -7.15 -10.43
C ALA A 111 -19.05 -5.68 -10.15
N GLY A 112 -19.91 -4.94 -9.46
CA GLY A 112 -19.69 -3.54 -9.11
C GLY A 112 -18.86 -3.31 -7.85
N GLN A 113 -18.41 -4.38 -7.17
CA GLN A 113 -17.76 -4.32 -5.87
C GLN A 113 -16.40 -5.03 -5.87
N GLN A 114 -15.41 -4.41 -5.24
CA GLN A 114 -14.09 -5.01 -5.01
C GLN A 114 -13.53 -4.65 -3.63
N ALA A 115 -12.75 -5.54 -3.06
CA ALA A 115 -11.89 -5.22 -1.92
C ALA A 115 -10.55 -4.69 -2.43
N VAL A 116 -10.08 -3.60 -1.82
CA VAL A 116 -8.78 -2.97 -2.12
C VAL A 116 -7.96 -2.96 -0.84
N VAL A 117 -6.83 -3.66 -0.87
CA VAL A 117 -5.91 -3.75 0.26
C VAL A 117 -4.62 -3.05 -0.08
N GLN A 118 -4.36 -1.94 0.61
CA GLN A 118 -3.12 -1.19 0.50
C GLN A 118 -2.11 -1.72 1.51
N VAL A 119 -0.95 -2.19 1.05
CA VAL A 119 0.14 -2.66 1.91
C VAL A 119 1.25 -1.63 1.89
N TRP A 120 1.64 -1.18 3.07
CA TRP A 120 2.70 -0.20 3.28
C TRP A 120 3.91 -0.87 3.90
N ARG A 121 5.10 -0.42 3.50
CA ARG A 121 6.35 -0.83 4.15
C ARG A 121 7.13 0.39 4.63
N LYS A 122 7.72 0.28 5.80
CA LYS A 122 8.75 1.19 6.29
C LYS A 122 10.08 0.46 6.23
N PRO A 123 11.04 0.94 5.42
CA PRO A 123 12.39 0.40 5.44
C PRO A 123 13.02 0.51 6.84
N ALA A 124 13.95 -0.39 7.17
CA ALA A 124 14.78 -0.29 8.36
C ALA A 124 15.52 1.06 8.43
N GLY A 125 15.73 1.56 9.64
CA GLY A 125 16.53 2.75 9.90
C GLY A 125 18.04 2.47 9.81
N GLN A 126 18.60 2.59 8.60
CA GLN A 126 19.79 3.37 8.23
C GLN A 126 20.03 3.15 6.73
N ALA A 127 19.87 4.21 5.94
CA ALA A 127 20.55 4.26 4.65
C ALA A 127 22.05 4.21 4.96
N LEU A 128 22.73 3.16 4.53
CA LEU A 128 24.19 3.14 4.52
C LEU A 128 24.64 4.38 3.74
N LYS A 129 25.31 5.29 4.44
CA LYS A 129 26.05 6.35 3.77
C LYS A 129 27.12 5.61 2.96
N LEU A 130 26.93 5.55 1.64
CA LEU A 130 28.00 5.16 0.73
C LEU A 130 29.08 6.22 0.95
N ASP A 131 30.13 5.85 1.68
CA ASP A 131 31.39 6.56 1.56
C ASP A 131 31.78 6.52 0.08
N GLY A 132 32.59 7.49 -0.37
CA GLY A 132 32.92 7.69 -1.79
C GLY A 132 33.71 6.55 -2.46
N GLN A 133 33.57 5.31 -1.97
CA GLN A 133 34.13 4.07 -2.48
C GLN A 133 33.09 2.95 -2.66
N GLU A 134 31.77 3.25 -2.70
CA GLU A 134 30.70 2.29 -3.08
C GLU A 134 30.68 0.95 -2.31
N ARG A 135 31.13 0.91 -1.05
CA ARG A 135 31.09 -0.32 -0.25
C ARG A 135 30.37 -0.12 1.08
N ALA A 136 29.10 -0.52 1.10
CA ALA A 136 28.33 -0.67 2.32
C ALA A 136 28.98 -1.70 3.28
N ARG A 137 29.84 -1.25 4.20
CA ARG A 137 30.35 -2.09 5.30
C ARG A 137 29.30 -2.17 6.41
N LEU A 138 28.42 -3.15 6.32
CA LEU A 138 27.53 -3.52 7.41
C LEU A 138 28.36 -4.25 8.50
N TYR A 139 28.71 -3.58 9.60
CA TYR A 139 29.39 -4.24 10.71
C TYR A 139 28.38 -5.07 11.52
N LEU A 140 28.60 -6.39 11.54
CA LEU A 140 27.80 -7.37 12.29
C LEU A 140 27.70 -7.06 13.79
N GLN A 141 28.67 -6.34 14.36
CA GLN A 141 28.65 -5.89 15.76
C GLN A 141 27.61 -4.78 16.01
N ASP A 142 27.46 -3.82 15.10
CA ASP A 142 26.52 -2.70 15.26
C ASP A 142 25.06 -3.17 15.15
N ALA A 143 24.78 -4.11 14.24
CA ALA A 143 23.48 -4.75 14.13
C ALA A 143 23.11 -5.53 15.40
N LYS A 144 24.08 -6.24 16.00
CA LYS A 144 23.91 -6.94 17.29
C LYS A 144 23.70 -5.97 18.45
N ALA A 145 24.44 -4.87 18.51
CA ALA A 145 24.31 -3.86 19.56
C ALA A 145 22.94 -3.15 19.52
N GLN A 146 22.41 -2.86 18.33
CA GLN A 146 21.09 -2.25 18.19
C GLN A 146 19.95 -3.20 18.59
N ALA A 147 20.08 -4.50 18.28
CA ALA A 147 19.15 -5.53 18.72
C ALA A 147 19.18 -5.73 20.24
N GLN A 148 20.36 -5.73 20.86
CA GLN A 148 20.53 -5.85 22.32
C GLN A 148 20.07 -4.60 23.08
N ALA A 149 20.15 -3.42 22.46
CA ALA A 149 19.71 -2.15 23.06
C ALA A 149 18.18 -1.92 23.02
N GLY A 150 17.38 -2.93 22.65
CA GLY A 150 15.91 -2.81 22.60
C GLY A 150 15.41 -1.80 21.55
N LYS A 151 16.24 -1.41 20.59
CA LYS A 151 15.90 -0.42 19.56
C LYS A 151 15.07 -1.06 18.45
N LEU A 152 13.81 -1.36 18.77
CA LEU A 152 12.74 -1.73 17.84
C LEU A 152 12.59 -0.76 16.66
N ALA A 153 13.11 0.47 16.79
CA ALA A 153 13.16 1.48 15.74
C ALA A 153 14.04 1.10 14.52
N ALA A 154 14.83 0.02 14.59
CA ALA A 154 15.68 -0.42 13.48
C ALA A 154 15.03 -1.47 12.55
N LEU A 155 14.01 -2.21 12.98
CA LEU A 155 13.42 -3.25 12.14
C LEU A 155 12.55 -2.62 11.04
N PRO A 156 12.55 -3.18 9.82
CA PRO A 156 11.53 -2.85 8.83
C PRO A 156 10.14 -3.09 9.42
N ALA A 157 9.16 -2.34 8.97
CA ALA A 157 7.77 -2.50 9.39
C ALA A 157 6.83 -2.58 8.21
N TYR A 158 5.69 -3.22 8.40
CA TYR A 158 4.59 -3.30 7.46
C TYR A 158 3.30 -2.86 8.13
N ALA A 159 2.36 -2.34 7.35
CA ALA A 159 0.99 -2.07 7.77
C ALA A 159 0.06 -2.30 6.58
N ALA A 160 -1.21 -2.64 6.82
CA ALA A 160 -2.18 -2.82 5.75
C ALA A 160 -3.50 -2.13 6.06
N LYS A 161 -4.11 -1.53 5.05
CA LYS A 161 -5.44 -0.93 5.10
C LYS A 161 -6.36 -1.68 4.16
N LEU A 162 -7.55 -2.02 4.63
CA LEU A 162 -8.64 -2.53 3.81
C LEU A 162 -9.60 -1.38 3.48
N GLU A 163 -9.98 -1.28 2.22
CA GLU A 163 -11.12 -0.49 1.75
C GLU A 163 -11.99 -1.37 0.84
N VAL A 164 -13.30 -1.14 0.86
CA VAL A 164 -14.22 -1.76 -0.10
C VAL A 164 -14.65 -0.67 -1.07
N GLU A 165 -14.35 -0.86 -2.35
CA GLU A 165 -14.67 0.09 -3.41
C GLU A 165 -15.86 -0.39 -4.25
N GLY A 166 -16.55 0.58 -4.84
CA GLY A 166 -17.64 0.33 -5.77
C GLY A 166 -19.03 0.48 -5.16
N LYS A 167 -20.04 0.08 -5.93
CA LYS A 167 -21.44 0.23 -5.51
C LYS A 167 -21.84 -0.97 -4.64
N PRO A 168 -22.50 -0.75 -3.49
CA PRO A 168 -23.05 -1.85 -2.72
C PRO A 168 -24.09 -2.59 -3.55
N CYS A 169 -24.14 -3.89 -3.36
CA CYS A 169 -24.98 -4.81 -4.12
C CYS A 169 -26.32 -4.88 -3.39
N ARG A 170 -27.41 -4.76 -4.15
CA ARG A 170 -28.78 -4.74 -3.61
C ARG A 170 -29.31 -6.16 -3.40
#